data_AF-A0A8T4SC35-F1
#
_entry.id   AF-A0A8T4SC35-F1
#
_cell.length_a   1.000
_cell.length_b   1.000
_cell.length_c   1.000
_cell.angle_alpha   90.00
_cell.angle_beta   90.00
_cell.angle_gamma   90.00
#
_symmetry.space_group_name_H-M   'P 1'
#
loop_
_entity.id
_entity.type
_entity.pdbx_description
1 polymer ?
#
loop_
_entity_poly.entity_id
_entity_poly.type
_entity_poly.pdbx_seq_one_letter_code
_entity_poly.pdbx_strand_id
1 'polypeptide(L)'
;MNNQPLEFLVQRYINPRKYMNGNICFYSIPDLNSSQLDFLAQNLDTAKKYISDLLINHKNKKNIIGIEKVMSCLEERAGTLFTQDEHYDLCSVLINQKRDRDVVWLSRCLRPSEEQIKGLWDNYLHEILYNGTLDAYYLESLLEEFGNPGLSQDKTDELANKWLSVQAGEKECRQYLQPEDMKQLMKALNIKPNWDKNLAKRVYSRWLDHHFHDKLFTFLQEDVKISPDSEKVELFFTRLLGDGKNIKPSCASRRNIELIVGNLERAVKIFGQDSLGILNSLPKKYISSFYINYISSSTVEYIKRAEKILKVPYSRYMQKIYDTLLISGNIQELNILRNKTKIDPQFKEETIQKSYNGLVSKGFMEAAVQIYLFTEVDPELKQDAVVKGCKKLLKRMESSSVAQQEFKWIMLKSPEYSIPIFQNYIKELIEKDKLREAEMMLNRLPLQPYPEEQYVLACEKADWETAKEIFRNFKEIIKKEYPAYSEIITYIQKQQDF
;
A
#
# COMPACT_ATOMS: atom_id res chain seq x y z
N MET A 1 12.30 -58.96 8.35
CA MET A 1 12.77 -58.84 6.96
C MET A 1 12.43 -57.44 6.46
N ASN A 2 13.43 -56.75 5.92
CA ASN A 2 13.44 -55.33 5.59
C ASN A 2 12.39 -54.97 4.53
N ASN A 3 11.31 -54.32 4.96
CA ASN A 3 10.34 -53.67 4.06
C ASN A 3 10.72 -52.21 3.73
N GLN A 4 11.87 -51.71 4.18
CA GLN A 4 12.32 -50.34 3.91
C GLN A 4 12.47 -49.98 2.42
N PRO A 5 12.82 -50.89 1.48
CA PRO A 5 12.85 -50.52 0.05
C PRO A 5 11.44 -50.38 -0.56
N LEU A 6 10.46 -51.17 -0.07
CA LEU A 6 9.08 -51.12 -0.55
C LEU A 6 8.31 -49.94 0.07
N GLU A 7 8.59 -49.61 1.33
CA GLU A 7 8.00 -48.47 2.04
C GLU A 7 8.53 -47.12 1.49
N PHE A 8 9.79 -47.08 1.06
CA PHE A 8 10.37 -45.94 0.33
C PHE A 8 9.79 -45.76 -1.09
N LEU A 9 9.48 -46.86 -1.79
CA LEU A 9 8.84 -46.83 -3.12
C LEU A 9 7.35 -46.46 -3.03
N VAL A 10 6.63 -46.92 -2.00
CA VAL A 10 5.20 -46.63 -1.82
C VAL A 10 4.95 -45.21 -1.29
N GLN A 11 5.80 -44.67 -0.41
CA GLN A 11 5.71 -43.27 0.05
C GLN A 11 5.98 -42.25 -1.07
N ARG A 12 6.68 -42.63 -2.14
CA ARG A 12 6.93 -41.75 -3.29
C ARG A 12 5.79 -41.75 -4.32
N TYR A 13 4.86 -42.71 -4.25
CA TYR A 13 3.83 -42.93 -5.28
C TYR A 13 2.37 -42.89 -4.81
N ILE A 14 2.05 -42.93 -3.50
CA ILE A 14 0.64 -43.06 -3.06
C ILE A 14 0.22 -42.12 -1.91
N ASN A 15 0.84 -40.94 -1.74
CA ASN A 15 0.11 -39.77 -1.19
C ASN A 15 0.91 -38.47 -1.33
N PRO A 16 0.39 -37.51 -2.11
CA PRO A 16 0.06 -36.24 -1.49
C PRO A 16 -1.43 -35.91 -1.61
N ARG A 17 -1.90 -35.36 -0.50
CA ARG A 17 -3.17 -34.67 -0.31
C ARG A 17 -3.45 -33.66 -1.43
N LYS A 18 -4.74 -33.52 -1.73
CA LYS A 18 -5.43 -32.42 -2.42
C LYS A 18 -4.62 -31.10 -2.60
N TYR A 19 -4.39 -30.78 -3.88
CA TYR A 19 -4.51 -29.50 -4.61
C TYR A 19 -3.79 -28.22 -4.12
N MET A 20 -3.00 -27.61 -5.01
CA MET A 20 -3.36 -26.36 -5.72
C MET A 20 -2.58 -26.29 -7.05
N ASN A 21 -3.26 -25.89 -8.14
CA ASN A 21 -2.67 -25.52 -9.44
C ASN A 21 -2.23 -26.65 -10.42
N GLY A 22 -3.07 -27.66 -10.59
CA GLY A 22 -3.42 -28.16 -11.94
C GLY A 22 -2.37 -28.90 -12.80
N ASN A 23 -1.16 -29.18 -12.29
CA ASN A 23 -0.19 -29.99 -13.04
C ASN A 23 -0.21 -31.45 -12.58
N ILE A 24 -0.53 -32.34 -13.52
CA ILE A 24 -0.33 -33.78 -13.39
C ILE A 24 1.08 -34.08 -13.94
N CYS A 25 1.93 -34.76 -13.17
CA CYS A 25 3.11 -35.41 -13.73
C CYS A 25 2.71 -36.80 -14.23
N PHE A 26 2.90 -37.06 -15.52
CA PHE A 26 2.89 -38.41 -16.07
C PHE A 26 4.33 -38.84 -16.39
N TYR A 27 4.55 -40.15 -16.27
CA TYR A 27 5.79 -40.86 -16.52
C TYR A 27 6.44 -40.50 -17.86
N SER A 28 7.77 -40.38 -17.89
CA SER A 28 8.53 -40.44 -19.14
C SER A 28 8.35 -41.82 -19.75
N ILE A 29 8.26 -41.89 -21.08
CA ILE A 29 8.42 -43.13 -21.84
C ILE A 29 9.91 -43.28 -22.15
N PRO A 30 10.70 -44.09 -21.43
CA PRO A 30 11.90 -44.68 -21.99
C PRO A 30 11.52 -46.04 -22.60
N ASP A 31 12.27 -46.40 -23.64
CA ASP A 31 12.33 -47.73 -24.24
C ASP A 31 11.23 -48.07 -25.26
N LEU A 32 11.15 -47.27 -26.32
CA LEU A 32 10.85 -47.84 -27.63
C LEU A 32 12.17 -48.25 -28.29
N ASN A 33 12.29 -49.53 -28.62
CA ASN A 33 13.45 -50.03 -29.34
C ASN A 33 13.36 -49.72 -30.85
N SER A 34 14.47 -49.88 -31.55
CA SER A 34 14.61 -49.56 -32.98
C SER A 34 13.55 -50.21 -33.86
N SER A 35 13.06 -51.41 -33.52
CA SER A 35 12.02 -52.12 -34.27
C SER A 35 10.63 -51.51 -34.10
N GLN A 36 10.33 -50.91 -32.94
CA GLN A 36 9.08 -50.18 -32.71
C GLN A 36 9.07 -48.80 -33.38
N LEU A 37 10.25 -48.18 -33.50
CA LEU A 37 10.45 -46.96 -34.28
C LEU A 37 10.32 -47.23 -35.79
N ASP A 38 10.82 -48.36 -36.28
CA ASP A 38 10.62 -48.78 -37.68
C ASP A 38 9.14 -49.09 -37.99
N PHE A 39 8.40 -49.68 -37.05
CA PHE A 39 6.96 -49.92 -37.20
C PHE A 39 6.15 -48.60 -37.29
N LEU A 40 6.54 -47.58 -36.53
CA LEU A 40 5.94 -46.25 -36.57
C LEU A 40 6.31 -45.48 -37.85
N ALA A 41 7.54 -45.66 -38.35
CA ALA A 41 8.00 -45.09 -39.62
C ALA A 41 7.33 -45.74 -40.85
N GLN A 42 6.98 -47.02 -40.78
CA GLN A 42 6.29 -47.74 -41.86
C GLN A 42 4.78 -47.47 -41.90
N ASN A 43 4.19 -46.93 -40.83
CA ASN A 43 2.75 -46.60 -40.72
C ASN A 43 2.53 -45.07 -40.66
N LEU A 44 3.21 -44.36 -41.57
CA LEU A 44 3.36 -42.89 -41.58
C LEU A 44 2.02 -42.13 -41.60
N ASP A 45 0.98 -42.65 -42.25
CA ASP A 45 -0.34 -41.99 -42.29
C ASP A 45 -1.10 -42.07 -40.96
N THR A 46 -0.82 -43.08 -40.14
CA THR A 46 -1.37 -43.21 -38.78
C THR A 46 -0.59 -42.33 -37.80
N ALA A 47 0.73 -42.19 -37.99
CA ALA A 47 1.59 -41.28 -37.22
C ALA A 47 1.28 -39.80 -37.51
N LYS A 48 0.99 -39.43 -38.77
CA LYS A 48 0.53 -38.08 -39.17
C LYS A 48 -0.76 -37.68 -38.47
N LYS A 49 -1.73 -38.60 -38.41
CA LYS A 49 -3.00 -38.38 -37.69
C LYS A 49 -2.76 -38.22 -36.19
N TYR A 50 -1.87 -39.03 -35.60
CA TYR A 50 -1.54 -38.99 -34.18
C TYR A 50 -0.78 -37.71 -33.77
N ILE A 51 0.13 -37.22 -34.63
CA ILE A 51 0.88 -35.97 -34.42
C ILE A 51 -0.03 -34.75 -34.57
N SER A 52 -0.91 -34.71 -35.58
CA SER A 52 -1.93 -33.67 -35.69
C SER A 52 -2.91 -33.70 -34.52
N ASP A 53 -3.38 -34.88 -34.08
CA ASP A 53 -4.27 -35.00 -32.93
C ASP A 53 -3.56 -34.64 -31.59
N LEU A 54 -2.25 -34.90 -31.48
CA LEU A 54 -1.42 -34.45 -30.35
C LEU A 54 -1.23 -32.93 -30.35
N LEU A 55 -0.89 -32.32 -31.49
CA LEU A 55 -0.66 -30.87 -31.60
C LEU A 55 -1.96 -30.06 -31.45
N ILE A 56 -3.09 -30.58 -31.95
CA ILE A 56 -4.41 -29.97 -31.80
C ILE A 56 -4.91 -30.09 -30.35
N ASN A 57 -4.67 -31.22 -29.66
CA ASN A 57 -5.06 -31.39 -28.25
C ASN A 57 -4.11 -30.69 -27.25
N HIS A 58 -2.87 -30.38 -27.64
CA HIS A 58 -1.89 -29.69 -26.78
C HIS A 58 -1.98 -28.16 -26.76
N LYS A 59 -2.93 -27.56 -27.49
CA LYS A 59 -3.22 -26.11 -27.44
C LYS A 59 -3.54 -25.59 -26.03
N ASN A 60 -3.76 -26.47 -25.05
CA ASN A 60 -4.23 -26.15 -23.70
C ASN A 60 -3.27 -26.43 -22.52
N LYS A 61 -2.05 -26.98 -22.69
CA LYS A 61 -1.13 -27.19 -21.54
C LYS A 61 0.35 -26.99 -21.85
N LYS A 62 0.96 -26.02 -21.15
CA LYS A 62 2.39 -25.72 -21.10
C LYS A 62 3.18 -26.88 -20.46
N ASN A 63 3.78 -27.76 -21.24
CA ASN A 63 5.02 -28.46 -20.89
C ASN A 63 5.53 -29.25 -22.11
N ILE A 64 6.69 -28.85 -22.63
CA ILE A 64 7.25 -29.31 -23.92
C ILE A 64 8.70 -29.73 -23.68
N ILE A 65 8.94 -31.04 -23.66
CA ILE A 65 10.27 -31.65 -23.76
C ILE A 65 10.08 -32.86 -24.69
N GLY A 66 10.39 -32.70 -25.98
CA GLY A 66 10.17 -33.77 -26.97
C GLY A 66 10.40 -33.36 -28.42
N ILE A 67 10.30 -32.06 -28.74
CA ILE A 67 10.49 -31.57 -30.10
C ILE A 67 11.94 -31.79 -30.58
N GLU A 68 12.97 -31.54 -29.77
CA GLU A 68 14.38 -31.78 -30.16
C GLU A 68 14.68 -33.21 -30.63
N LYS A 69 14.07 -34.24 -30.01
CA LYS A 69 14.26 -35.65 -30.40
C LYS A 69 13.45 -36.05 -31.64
N VAL A 70 12.27 -35.48 -31.82
CA VAL A 70 11.49 -35.66 -33.05
C VAL A 70 12.21 -34.97 -34.23
N MET A 71 12.87 -33.84 -33.95
CA MET A 71 13.58 -33.02 -34.94
C MET A 71 14.94 -33.62 -35.34
N SER A 72 15.69 -34.24 -34.42
CA SER A 72 16.92 -34.97 -34.79
C SER A 72 16.64 -36.21 -35.64
N CYS A 73 15.48 -36.84 -35.49
CA CYS A 73 15.05 -37.94 -36.39
C CYS A 73 14.63 -37.42 -37.78
N LEU A 74 14.22 -36.16 -37.89
CA LEU A 74 13.92 -35.51 -39.18
C LEU A 74 15.19 -35.00 -39.86
N GLU A 75 16.24 -34.61 -39.12
CA GLU A 75 17.56 -34.25 -39.67
C GLU A 75 18.15 -35.32 -40.60
N GLU A 76 17.94 -36.61 -40.31
CA GLU A 76 18.47 -37.71 -41.15
C GLU A 76 17.65 -37.95 -42.44
N ARG A 77 16.45 -37.36 -42.60
CA ARG A 77 15.55 -37.64 -43.75
C ARG A 77 14.79 -36.44 -44.34
N ALA A 78 14.96 -35.22 -43.85
CA ALA A 78 14.18 -34.03 -44.24
C ALA A 78 14.63 -33.39 -45.56
N GLY A 79 14.72 -34.18 -46.63
CA GLY A 79 14.80 -33.67 -48.00
C GLY A 79 13.45 -33.49 -48.69
N THR A 80 12.34 -34.08 -48.20
CA THR A 80 11.21 -34.38 -49.11
C THR A 80 9.81 -34.53 -48.49
N LEU A 81 9.54 -34.06 -47.26
CA LEU A 81 8.37 -34.54 -46.51
C LEU A 81 7.25 -33.54 -46.15
N PHE A 82 7.30 -32.30 -46.60
CA PHE A 82 6.26 -31.32 -46.26
C PHE A 82 5.85 -30.50 -47.49
N THR A 83 4.57 -30.14 -47.59
CA THR A 83 4.03 -29.27 -48.65
C THR A 83 3.99 -27.81 -48.18
N GLN A 84 4.32 -26.83 -49.03
CA GLN A 84 4.56 -25.42 -48.65
C GLN A 84 3.51 -24.78 -47.72
N ASP A 85 2.23 -25.17 -47.85
CA ASP A 85 1.13 -24.62 -47.05
C ASP A 85 1.08 -25.16 -45.60
N GLU A 86 1.43 -26.43 -45.38
CA GLU A 86 1.44 -27.07 -44.05
C GLU A 86 2.61 -26.60 -43.16
N HIS A 87 3.62 -25.95 -43.75
CA HIS A 87 4.79 -25.41 -43.05
C HIS A 87 4.52 -24.07 -42.34
N TYR A 88 3.61 -23.27 -42.89
CA TYR A 88 3.28 -21.93 -42.38
C TYR A 88 2.51 -22.03 -41.05
N ASP A 89 1.60 -23.01 -40.94
CA ASP A 89 0.88 -23.31 -39.71
C ASP A 89 1.84 -23.78 -38.59
N LEU A 90 2.89 -24.53 -38.93
CA LEU A 90 3.88 -24.97 -37.94
C LEU A 90 4.75 -23.81 -37.44
N CYS A 91 5.25 -22.96 -38.34
CA CYS A 91 6.06 -21.79 -37.97
C CYS A 91 5.25 -20.79 -37.13
N SER A 92 4.00 -20.50 -37.53
CA SER A 92 3.11 -19.61 -36.77
C SER A 92 2.71 -20.17 -35.40
N VAL A 93 2.54 -21.49 -35.27
CA VAL A 93 2.34 -22.16 -33.96
C VAL A 93 3.58 -22.07 -33.08
N LEU A 94 4.79 -22.23 -33.62
CA LEU A 94 6.03 -22.18 -32.86
C LEU A 94 6.41 -20.77 -32.40
N ILE A 95 6.14 -19.75 -33.22
CA ILE A 95 6.22 -18.34 -32.83
C ILE A 95 5.28 -18.05 -31.64
N ASN A 96 4.07 -18.62 -31.67
CA ASN A 96 3.13 -18.52 -30.54
C ASN A 96 3.57 -19.31 -29.28
N GLN A 97 4.51 -20.25 -29.41
CA GLN A 97 5.04 -21.06 -28.30
C GLN A 97 6.32 -20.51 -27.66
N LYS A 98 6.81 -19.34 -28.09
CA LYS A 98 7.88 -18.55 -27.45
C LYS A 98 9.22 -19.28 -27.26
N ARG A 99 9.67 -20.05 -28.26
CA ARG A 99 11.03 -20.59 -28.29
C ARG A 99 11.76 -20.08 -29.52
N ASP A 100 12.40 -18.95 -29.31
CA ASP A 100 13.12 -18.15 -30.30
C ASP A 100 14.19 -18.94 -31.07
N ARG A 101 14.79 -19.97 -30.46
CA ARG A 101 15.78 -20.84 -31.12
C ARG A 101 15.18 -21.79 -32.17
N ASP A 102 13.92 -22.18 -32.00
CA ASP A 102 13.29 -23.21 -32.84
C ASP A 102 12.84 -22.62 -34.19
N VAL A 103 12.47 -21.32 -34.22
CA VAL A 103 12.01 -20.62 -35.43
C VAL A 103 13.16 -20.31 -36.39
N VAL A 104 14.30 -19.82 -35.88
CA VAL A 104 15.52 -19.54 -36.68
C VAL A 104 16.12 -20.84 -37.22
N TRP A 105 16.05 -21.92 -36.46
CA TRP A 105 16.53 -23.22 -36.90
C TRP A 105 15.65 -23.82 -38.01
N LEU A 106 14.32 -23.75 -37.86
CA LEU A 106 13.40 -24.22 -38.90
C LEU A 106 13.52 -23.43 -40.19
N SER A 107 13.75 -22.12 -40.13
CA SER A 107 13.90 -21.32 -41.33
C SER A 107 15.20 -21.59 -42.09
N ARG A 108 16.29 -21.93 -41.38
CA ARG A 108 17.55 -22.42 -41.99
C ARG A 108 17.33 -23.68 -42.82
N CYS A 109 16.50 -24.59 -42.34
CA CYS A 109 16.18 -25.84 -43.03
C CYS A 109 15.24 -25.67 -44.22
N LEU A 110 14.39 -24.62 -44.22
CA LEU A 110 13.24 -24.53 -45.11
C LEU A 110 13.34 -23.49 -46.24
N ARG A 111 14.36 -22.62 -46.24
CA ARG A 111 14.56 -21.57 -47.26
C ARG A 111 13.25 -20.82 -47.62
N PRO A 112 12.65 -20.11 -46.65
CA PRO A 112 11.37 -19.45 -46.85
C PRO A 112 11.40 -18.44 -48.01
N SER A 113 10.25 -18.26 -48.66
CA SER A 113 10.08 -17.21 -49.68
C SER A 113 10.12 -15.82 -49.05
N GLU A 114 10.37 -14.77 -49.85
CA GLU A 114 10.37 -13.39 -49.37
C GLU A 114 9.06 -12.99 -48.66
N GLU A 115 7.91 -13.46 -49.16
CA GLU A 115 6.60 -13.21 -48.53
C GLU A 115 6.48 -13.88 -47.16
N GLN A 116 7.03 -15.08 -47.00
CA GLN A 116 7.04 -15.80 -45.74
C GLN A 116 7.97 -15.13 -44.72
N ILE A 117 9.14 -14.68 -45.15
CA ILE A 117 10.07 -13.90 -44.31
C ILE A 117 9.39 -12.62 -43.82
N LYS A 118 8.66 -11.93 -44.70
CA LYS A 118 7.89 -10.73 -44.34
C LYS A 118 6.80 -11.01 -43.30
N GLY A 119 6.09 -12.14 -43.41
CA GLY A 119 5.10 -12.56 -42.42
C GLY A 119 5.71 -12.90 -41.04
N LEU A 120 6.91 -13.49 -41.02
CA LEU A 120 7.65 -13.76 -39.78
C LEU A 120 8.03 -12.45 -39.06
N TRP A 121 8.54 -11.47 -39.79
CA TRP A 121 8.86 -10.15 -39.26
C TRP A 121 7.63 -9.40 -38.75
N ASP A 122 6.52 -9.40 -39.50
CA ASP A 122 5.27 -8.75 -39.08
C ASP A 122 4.73 -9.36 -37.77
N ASN A 123 4.78 -10.69 -37.61
CA ASN A 123 4.38 -11.38 -36.38
C ASN A 123 5.31 -11.09 -35.20
N TYR A 124 6.63 -11.08 -35.42
CA TYR A 124 7.59 -10.80 -34.36
C TYR A 124 7.48 -9.36 -33.84
N LEU A 125 7.34 -8.39 -34.75
CA LEU A 125 7.14 -6.98 -34.40
C LEU A 125 5.81 -6.77 -33.67
N HIS A 126 4.76 -7.51 -34.04
CA HIS A 126 3.48 -7.50 -33.32
C HIS A 126 3.63 -8.00 -31.87
N GLU A 127 4.33 -9.11 -31.67
CA GLU A 127 4.59 -9.69 -30.34
C GLU A 127 5.41 -8.76 -29.45
N ILE A 128 6.47 -8.15 -29.96
CA ILE A 128 7.28 -7.17 -29.22
C ILE A 128 6.40 -6.00 -28.72
N LEU A 129 5.52 -5.49 -29.57
CA LEU A 129 4.71 -4.29 -29.26
C LEU A 129 3.59 -4.55 -28.24
N TYR A 130 2.97 -5.73 -28.25
CA TYR A 130 1.81 -6.02 -27.40
C TYR A 130 2.10 -6.94 -26.21
N ASN A 131 3.20 -7.69 -26.27
CA ASN A 131 3.64 -8.54 -25.18
C ASN A 131 4.92 -8.02 -24.51
N GLY A 132 5.50 -6.91 -25.00
CA GLY A 132 6.56 -6.16 -24.32
C GLY A 132 7.87 -6.92 -24.14
N THR A 133 8.10 -7.96 -24.94
CA THR A 133 9.28 -8.83 -24.81
C THR A 133 10.17 -8.60 -26.01
N LEU A 134 11.35 -7.98 -25.80
CA LEU A 134 12.42 -7.92 -26.79
C LEU A 134 13.48 -8.95 -26.41
N ASP A 135 13.53 -10.07 -27.13
CA ASP A 135 14.64 -11.02 -27.02
C ASP A 135 15.76 -10.59 -27.98
N ALA A 136 16.85 -10.05 -27.42
CA ALA A 136 17.98 -9.57 -28.19
C ALA A 136 18.69 -10.69 -28.96
N TYR A 137 18.77 -11.90 -28.39
CA TYR A 137 19.38 -13.05 -29.04
C TYR A 137 18.55 -13.47 -30.27
N TYR A 138 17.23 -13.40 -30.17
CA TYR A 138 16.34 -13.69 -31.30
C TYR A 138 16.41 -12.61 -32.38
N LEU A 139 16.45 -11.33 -32.01
CA LEU A 139 16.60 -10.22 -32.96
C LEU A 139 17.92 -10.33 -33.73
N GLU A 140 19.03 -10.59 -33.04
CA GLU A 140 20.33 -10.84 -33.67
C GLU A 140 20.27 -12.05 -34.61
N SER A 141 19.67 -13.15 -34.17
CA SER A 141 19.50 -14.35 -34.99
C SER A 141 18.67 -14.12 -36.26
N LEU A 142 17.57 -13.36 -36.16
CA LEU A 142 16.74 -13.00 -37.33
C LEU A 142 17.48 -12.06 -38.30
N LEU A 143 18.26 -11.12 -37.77
CA LEU A 143 19.06 -10.19 -38.59
C LEU A 143 20.23 -10.88 -39.29
N GLU A 144 20.91 -11.81 -38.61
CA GLU A 144 21.99 -12.62 -39.19
C GLU A 144 21.46 -13.53 -40.30
N GLU A 145 20.30 -14.14 -40.08
CA GLU A 145 19.77 -15.17 -40.98
C GLU A 145 19.04 -14.61 -42.19
N PHE A 146 18.20 -13.59 -41.98
CA PHE A 146 17.31 -13.06 -43.02
C PHE A 146 17.66 -11.66 -43.47
N GLY A 147 18.65 -11.05 -42.83
CA GLY A 147 18.94 -9.64 -43.02
C GLY A 147 17.86 -8.74 -42.45
N ASN A 148 18.02 -7.44 -42.72
CA ASN A 148 17.01 -6.46 -42.37
C ASN A 148 15.77 -6.66 -43.26
N PRO A 149 14.55 -6.71 -42.70
CA PRO A 149 13.31 -6.86 -43.46
C PRO A 149 13.06 -5.74 -44.49
N GLY A 150 13.81 -4.63 -44.43
CA GLY A 150 13.62 -3.51 -45.34
C GLY A 150 12.23 -2.90 -45.19
N LEU A 151 11.82 -2.63 -43.94
CA LEU A 151 10.51 -2.08 -43.64
C LEU A 151 10.29 -0.79 -44.45
N SER A 152 9.10 -0.66 -45.06
CA SER A 152 8.69 0.60 -45.65
C SER A 152 8.62 1.69 -44.56
N GLN A 153 8.76 2.95 -44.98
CA GLN A 153 8.60 4.07 -44.06
C GLN A 153 7.22 4.06 -43.39
N ASP A 154 6.17 3.75 -44.15
CA ASP A 154 4.79 3.66 -43.62
C ASP A 154 4.66 2.62 -42.51
N LYS A 155 5.24 1.42 -42.68
CA LYS A 155 5.24 0.38 -41.66
C LYS A 155 6.07 0.78 -40.44
N THR A 156 7.21 1.44 -40.67
CA THR A 156 8.08 1.96 -39.61
C THR A 156 7.35 2.99 -38.75
N ASP A 157 6.63 3.91 -39.38
CA ASP A 157 5.84 4.94 -38.72
C ASP A 157 4.64 4.33 -37.98
N GLU A 158 3.97 3.35 -38.59
CA GLU A 158 2.87 2.60 -37.96
C GLU A 158 3.33 1.93 -36.66
N LEU A 159 4.46 1.21 -36.69
CA LEU A 159 5.01 0.52 -35.51
C LEU A 159 5.37 1.50 -34.39
N ALA A 160 6.03 2.61 -34.74
CA ALA A 160 6.40 3.64 -33.79
C ALA A 160 5.18 4.31 -33.14
N ASN A 161 4.16 4.65 -33.93
CA ASN A 161 2.93 5.27 -33.44
C ASN A 161 2.08 4.27 -32.64
N LYS A 162 2.08 3.00 -33.02
CA LYS A 162 1.43 1.94 -32.25
C LYS A 162 2.05 1.76 -30.87
N TRP A 163 3.38 1.81 -30.77
CA TRP A 163 4.06 1.84 -29.47
C TRP A 163 3.67 3.08 -28.65
N LEU A 164 3.65 4.27 -29.25
CA LEU A 164 3.20 5.49 -28.56
C LEU A 164 1.74 5.38 -28.08
N SER A 165 0.83 4.78 -28.86
CA SER A 165 -0.56 4.54 -28.41
C SER A 165 -0.66 3.62 -27.21
N VAL A 166 0.22 2.61 -27.13
CA VAL A 166 0.32 1.73 -25.96
C VAL A 166 0.86 2.50 -24.76
N GLN A 167 1.86 3.37 -24.92
CA GLN A 167 2.39 4.20 -23.84
C GLN A 167 1.39 5.29 -23.38
N ALA A 168 0.57 5.80 -24.29
CA ALA A 168 -0.59 6.64 -23.99
C ALA A 168 -1.75 5.83 -23.39
N GLY A 169 -1.61 4.50 -23.37
CA GLY A 169 -2.60 3.46 -23.03
C GLY A 169 -3.98 3.70 -23.61
N GLU A 170 -3.98 4.11 -24.87
CA GLU A 170 -5.13 4.04 -25.78
C GLU A 170 -5.34 2.60 -26.29
N LYS A 171 -4.35 1.72 -26.07
CA LYS A 171 -4.41 0.29 -26.40
C LYS A 171 -4.01 -0.54 -25.18
N GLU A 172 -4.74 -1.62 -24.95
CA GLU A 172 -4.41 -2.61 -23.92
C GLU A 172 -3.16 -3.39 -24.32
N CYS A 173 -2.29 -3.63 -23.34
CA CYS A 173 -1.04 -4.35 -23.53
C CYS A 173 -0.69 -5.10 -22.25
N ARG A 174 -0.11 -6.31 -22.38
CA ARG A 174 0.23 -7.13 -21.21
C ARG A 174 1.48 -6.61 -20.49
N GLN A 175 2.46 -6.09 -21.24
CA GLN A 175 3.71 -5.54 -20.73
C GLN A 175 4.22 -4.44 -21.67
N TYR A 176 4.68 -3.33 -21.10
CA TYR A 176 5.20 -2.21 -21.87
C TYR A 176 6.65 -2.44 -22.29
N LEU A 177 6.91 -2.43 -23.59
CA LEU A 177 8.27 -2.34 -24.12
C LEU A 177 8.91 -1.04 -23.62
N GLN A 178 10.06 -1.15 -22.95
CA GLN A 178 10.73 0.02 -22.36
C GLN A 178 11.35 0.91 -23.46
N PRO A 179 11.55 2.21 -23.20
CA PRO A 179 12.16 3.13 -24.16
C PRO A 179 13.53 2.67 -24.68
N GLU A 180 14.38 2.08 -23.84
CA GLU A 180 15.69 1.58 -24.29
C GLU A 180 15.59 0.40 -25.24
N ASP A 181 14.67 -0.55 -24.97
CA ASP A 181 14.44 -1.70 -25.85
C ASP A 181 13.91 -1.21 -27.20
N MET A 182 13.04 -0.20 -27.20
CA MET A 182 12.58 0.44 -28.43
C MET A 182 13.74 1.12 -29.20
N LYS A 183 14.67 1.79 -28.52
CA LYS A 183 15.88 2.35 -29.15
C LYS A 183 16.77 1.26 -29.76
N GLN A 184 16.96 0.16 -29.03
CA GLN A 184 17.76 -0.98 -29.51
C GLN A 184 17.14 -1.59 -30.76
N LEU A 185 15.83 -1.83 -30.74
CA LEU A 185 15.08 -2.32 -31.89
C LEU A 185 15.24 -1.37 -33.10
N MET A 186 15.09 -0.06 -32.90
CA MET A 186 15.26 0.92 -33.99
C MET A 186 16.66 0.91 -34.58
N LYS A 187 17.67 0.84 -33.72
CA LYS A 187 19.07 0.80 -34.14
C LYS A 187 19.37 -0.47 -34.92
N ALA A 188 18.91 -1.62 -34.42
CA ALA A 188 19.12 -2.92 -35.04
C ALA A 188 18.45 -3.03 -36.42
N LEU A 189 17.25 -2.45 -36.55
CA LEU A 189 16.52 -2.40 -37.82
C LEU A 189 16.91 -1.21 -38.71
N ASN A 190 17.86 -0.37 -38.30
CA ASN A 190 18.27 0.85 -39.02
C ASN A 190 17.08 1.74 -39.43
N ILE A 191 16.06 1.84 -38.57
CA ILE A 191 14.83 2.59 -38.85
C ILE A 191 14.85 3.97 -38.20
N LYS A 192 14.25 4.94 -38.91
CA LYS A 192 14.02 6.31 -38.40
C LYS A 192 12.54 6.66 -38.56
N PRO A 193 11.71 6.42 -37.53
CA PRO A 193 10.29 6.69 -37.62
C PRO A 193 9.96 8.19 -37.60
N ASN A 194 8.92 8.56 -38.33
CA ASN A 194 8.23 9.83 -38.21
C ASN A 194 7.20 9.75 -37.08
N TRP A 195 7.62 10.17 -35.90
CA TRP A 195 6.79 10.14 -34.70
C TRP A 195 5.58 11.07 -34.77
N ASP A 196 4.38 10.54 -34.47
CA ASP A 196 3.19 11.35 -34.21
C ASP A 196 3.37 12.20 -32.95
N LYS A 197 3.58 13.51 -33.19
CA LYS A 197 3.80 14.50 -32.14
C LYS A 197 2.57 14.70 -31.25
N ASN A 198 1.36 14.56 -31.78
CA ASN A 198 0.14 14.71 -31.01
C ASN A 198 -0.06 13.52 -30.07
N LEU A 199 0.22 12.32 -30.56
CA LEU A 199 0.18 11.11 -29.75
C LEU A 199 1.27 11.13 -28.66
N ALA A 200 2.49 11.53 -29.00
CA ALA A 200 3.58 11.69 -28.04
C ALA A 200 3.26 12.72 -26.93
N LYS A 201 2.55 13.81 -27.23
CA LYS A 201 2.03 14.76 -26.21
C LYS A 201 1.01 14.12 -25.27
N ARG A 202 0.20 13.16 -25.75
CA ARG A 202 -0.74 12.41 -24.90
C ARG A 202 -0.01 11.40 -24.01
N VAL A 203 0.99 10.69 -24.53
CA VAL A 203 1.92 9.88 -23.73
C VAL A 203 2.51 10.70 -22.59
N TYR A 204 3.00 11.90 -22.92
CA TYR A 204 3.58 12.82 -21.96
C TYR A 204 2.60 13.21 -20.84
N SER A 205 1.35 13.49 -21.20
CA SER A 205 0.30 13.85 -20.23
C SER A 205 -0.01 12.68 -19.29
N ARG A 206 -0.15 11.47 -19.83
CA ARG A 206 -0.38 10.26 -19.04
C ARG A 206 0.81 9.93 -18.14
N TRP A 207 2.03 10.18 -18.60
CA TRP A 207 3.26 10.00 -17.82
C TRP A 207 3.26 10.89 -16.56
N LEU A 208 2.88 12.17 -16.70
CA LEU A 208 2.70 13.08 -15.57
C LEU A 208 1.63 12.58 -14.58
N ASP A 209 0.55 11.97 -15.08
CA ASP A 209 -0.56 11.52 -14.25
C ASP A 209 -0.32 10.18 -13.53
N HIS A 210 0.47 9.26 -14.11
CA HIS A 210 0.47 7.86 -13.66
C HIS A 210 1.83 7.16 -13.52
N HIS A 211 2.88 7.56 -14.25
CA HIS A 211 4.11 6.76 -14.36
C HIS A 211 5.38 7.62 -14.44
N PHE A 212 5.73 8.31 -13.36
CA PHE A 212 6.89 9.19 -13.32
C PHE A 212 8.24 8.41 -13.37
N HIS A 213 8.70 8.09 -14.59
CA HIS A 213 9.97 7.44 -14.86
C HIS A 213 10.84 8.25 -15.85
N ASP A 214 12.09 8.56 -15.45
CA ASP A 214 13.08 9.39 -16.18
C ASP A 214 13.29 8.95 -17.64
N LYS A 215 13.47 7.65 -17.90
CA LYS A 215 13.69 7.06 -19.23
C LYS A 215 12.67 7.46 -20.30
N LEU A 216 11.37 7.44 -19.97
CA LEU A 216 10.32 7.79 -20.95
C LEU A 216 10.35 9.29 -21.27
N PHE A 217 10.63 10.12 -20.26
CA PHE A 217 10.80 11.55 -20.46
C PHE A 217 11.98 11.85 -21.39
N THR A 218 13.16 11.29 -21.10
CA THR A 218 14.36 11.46 -21.92
C THR A 218 14.10 11.01 -23.36
N PHE A 219 13.42 9.88 -23.54
CA PHE A 219 13.06 9.39 -24.88
C PHE A 219 12.16 10.37 -25.64
N LEU A 220 11.10 10.88 -24.99
CA LEU A 220 10.18 11.83 -25.62
C LEU A 220 10.87 13.15 -25.97
N GLN A 221 11.81 13.62 -25.14
CA GLN A 221 12.50 14.87 -25.37
C GLN A 221 13.64 14.77 -26.39
N GLU A 222 14.50 13.75 -26.30
CA GLU A 222 15.71 13.64 -27.12
C GLU A 222 15.42 12.98 -28.47
N ASP A 223 14.71 11.85 -28.47
CA ASP A 223 14.47 11.05 -29.68
C ASP A 223 13.20 11.48 -30.41
N VAL A 224 12.12 11.75 -29.65
CA VAL A 224 10.84 12.20 -30.21
C VAL A 224 10.78 13.72 -30.35
N LYS A 225 11.70 14.48 -29.74
CA LYS A 225 11.75 15.96 -29.83
C LYS A 225 10.44 16.66 -29.41
N ILE A 226 9.80 16.16 -28.36
CA ILE A 226 8.62 16.78 -27.73
C ILE A 226 9.03 17.50 -26.46
N SER A 227 8.61 18.75 -26.34
CA SER A 227 8.76 19.52 -25.12
C SER A 227 7.53 19.35 -24.21
N PRO A 228 7.72 19.46 -22.89
CA PRO A 228 6.61 19.46 -21.93
C PRO A 228 5.63 20.60 -22.18
N ASP A 229 4.35 20.33 -21.95
CA ASP A 229 3.34 21.38 -21.81
C ASP A 229 3.49 22.03 -20.42
N SER A 230 3.83 23.33 -20.39
CA SER A 230 4.09 24.06 -19.14
C SER A 230 2.90 24.04 -18.18
N GLU A 231 1.67 24.13 -18.68
CA GLU A 231 0.46 24.11 -17.82
C GLU A 231 0.26 22.74 -17.17
N LYS A 232 0.54 21.66 -17.90
CA LYS A 232 0.44 20.29 -17.36
C LYS A 232 1.53 20.00 -16.34
N VAL A 233 2.75 20.50 -16.56
CA VAL A 233 3.84 20.38 -15.58
C VAL A 233 3.51 21.18 -14.32
N GLU A 234 2.96 22.40 -14.45
CA GLU A 234 2.50 23.19 -13.30
C GLU A 234 1.38 22.48 -12.53
N LEU A 235 0.41 21.89 -13.24
CA LEU A 235 -0.66 21.11 -12.63
C LEU A 235 -0.13 19.89 -11.88
N PHE A 236 0.89 19.21 -12.43
CA PHE A 236 1.56 18.10 -11.78
C PHE A 236 2.24 18.51 -10.48
N PHE A 237 3.04 19.59 -10.47
CA PHE A 237 3.64 20.10 -9.23
C PHE A 237 2.58 20.58 -8.23
N THR A 238 1.49 21.19 -8.72
CA THR A 238 0.35 21.60 -7.90
C THR A 238 -0.33 20.41 -7.24
N ARG A 239 -0.52 19.29 -7.96
CA ARG A 239 -1.07 18.04 -7.40
C ARG A 239 -0.11 17.42 -6.41
N LEU A 240 1.17 17.27 -6.72
CA LEU A 240 2.17 16.73 -5.79
C LEU A 240 2.22 17.49 -4.46
N LEU A 241 2.19 18.82 -4.50
CA LEU A 241 2.19 19.67 -3.28
C LEU A 241 0.79 19.78 -2.65
N GLY A 242 -0.26 19.71 -3.46
CA GLY A 242 -1.67 19.87 -3.08
C GLY A 242 -2.32 18.61 -2.51
N ASP A 243 -1.88 17.43 -2.91
CA ASP A 243 -2.27 16.13 -2.33
C ASP A 243 -1.93 16.06 -0.84
N GLY A 244 -0.96 16.87 -0.40
CA GLY A 244 -0.75 17.18 1.01
C GLY A 244 -2.05 17.55 1.74
N LYS A 245 -2.98 18.30 1.15
CA LYS A 245 -4.24 18.73 1.79
C LYS A 245 -5.20 17.59 2.13
N ASN A 246 -5.18 16.50 1.36
CA ASN A 246 -6.07 15.36 1.55
C ASN A 246 -5.45 14.27 2.44
N ILE A 247 -4.15 14.38 2.72
CA ILE A 247 -3.48 13.54 3.71
C ILE A 247 -3.86 14.08 5.09
N LYS A 248 -4.81 13.42 5.75
CA LYS A 248 -5.06 13.66 7.18
C LYS A 248 -3.73 13.49 7.94
N PRO A 249 -3.35 14.38 8.87
CA PRO A 249 -2.10 14.28 9.62
C PRO A 249 -1.91 12.91 10.31
N SER A 250 -3.01 12.28 10.75
CA SER A 250 -3.01 10.94 11.36
C SER A 250 -2.81 9.77 10.38
N CYS A 251 -2.88 10.02 9.07
CA CYS A 251 -2.85 9.02 8.00
C CYS A 251 -1.67 9.21 7.04
N ALA A 252 -0.83 10.21 7.27
CA ALA A 252 0.40 10.43 6.52
C ALA A 252 1.41 9.33 6.86
N SER A 253 1.28 8.15 6.23
CA SER A 253 2.29 7.12 6.41
C SER A 253 3.62 7.64 5.86
N ARG A 254 4.70 7.44 6.59
CA ARG A 254 6.08 7.79 6.19
C ARG A 254 6.38 7.41 4.73
N ARG A 255 5.84 6.28 4.24
CA ARG A 255 5.97 5.82 2.85
C ARG A 255 5.38 6.78 1.80
N ASN A 256 4.23 7.39 2.07
CA ASN A 256 3.61 8.35 1.13
C ASN A 256 4.45 9.60 1.00
N ILE A 257 5.10 10.00 2.08
CA ILE A 257 5.88 11.22 2.15
C ILE A 257 7.22 11.07 1.42
N GLU A 258 7.89 9.94 1.65
CA GLU A 258 9.10 9.55 0.94
C GLU A 258 8.86 9.48 -0.57
N LEU A 259 7.69 8.97 -0.99
CA LEU A 259 7.30 8.93 -2.40
C LEU A 259 7.11 10.33 -3.00
N ILE A 260 6.42 11.25 -2.29
CA ILE A 260 6.19 12.61 -2.80
C ILE A 260 7.51 13.35 -2.96
N VAL A 261 8.42 13.30 -1.98
CA VAL A 261 9.73 13.96 -2.13
C VAL A 261 10.62 13.28 -3.16
N GLY A 262 10.60 11.94 -3.25
CA GLY A 262 11.28 11.23 -4.33
C GLY A 262 10.76 11.60 -5.73
N ASN A 263 9.45 11.89 -5.85
CA ASN A 263 8.86 12.37 -7.11
C ASN A 263 9.23 13.83 -7.39
N LEU A 264 9.25 14.70 -6.37
CA LEU A 264 9.68 16.10 -6.53
C LEU A 264 11.16 16.20 -6.92
N GLU A 265 12.05 15.42 -6.31
CA GLU A 265 13.48 15.39 -6.67
C GLU A 265 13.69 14.94 -8.11
N ARG A 266 13.02 13.85 -8.51
CA ARG A 266 13.06 13.37 -9.89
C ARG A 266 12.53 14.43 -10.84
N ALA A 267 11.43 15.10 -10.48
CA ALA A 267 10.86 16.15 -11.31
C ALA A 267 11.81 17.33 -11.49
N VAL A 268 12.43 17.83 -10.42
CA VAL A 268 13.42 18.90 -10.53
C VAL A 268 14.64 18.47 -11.36
N LYS A 269 15.07 17.21 -11.24
CA LYS A 269 16.16 16.66 -12.06
C LYS A 269 15.80 16.60 -13.56
N ILE A 270 14.58 16.16 -13.88
CA ILE A 270 14.05 16.02 -15.24
C ILE A 270 13.84 17.40 -15.89
N PHE A 271 13.21 18.32 -15.17
CA PHE A 271 12.80 19.63 -15.70
C PHE A 271 13.86 20.72 -15.54
N GLY A 272 14.95 20.45 -14.82
CA GLY A 272 16.07 21.37 -14.70
C GLY A 272 15.66 22.77 -14.20
N GLN A 273 16.12 23.82 -14.89
CA GLN A 273 15.86 25.20 -14.48
C GLN A 273 14.39 25.61 -14.59
N ASP A 274 13.62 25.01 -15.52
CA ASP A 274 12.20 25.33 -15.72
C ASP A 274 11.36 24.93 -14.51
N SER A 275 11.76 23.88 -13.79
CA SER A 275 11.12 23.48 -12.52
C SER A 275 11.17 24.55 -11.45
N LEU A 276 12.25 25.33 -11.38
CA LEU A 276 12.39 26.40 -10.39
C LEU A 276 11.48 27.57 -10.71
N GLY A 277 11.31 27.90 -12.00
CA GLY A 277 10.34 28.90 -12.45
C GLY A 277 8.92 28.52 -12.04
N ILE A 278 8.54 27.27 -12.29
CA ILE A 278 7.22 26.72 -11.94
C ILE A 278 7.03 26.69 -10.41
N LEU A 279 7.97 26.13 -9.64
CA LEU A 279 7.86 26.07 -8.18
C LEU A 279 7.74 27.46 -7.55
N ASN A 280 8.39 28.48 -8.13
CA ASN A 280 8.28 29.87 -7.68
C ASN A 280 6.97 30.55 -8.08
N SER A 281 6.32 30.13 -9.20
CA SER A 281 5.02 30.65 -9.62
C SER A 281 3.85 30.04 -8.85
N LEU A 282 4.05 28.86 -8.24
CA LEU A 282 3.00 28.19 -7.47
C LEU A 282 2.51 29.05 -6.30
N PRO A 283 1.19 29.07 -6.01
CA PRO A 283 0.66 29.77 -4.86
C PRO A 283 1.30 29.29 -3.54
N LYS A 284 1.84 30.22 -2.75
CA LYS A 284 2.53 29.96 -1.46
C LYS A 284 1.71 29.08 -0.50
N LYS A 285 0.39 29.04 -0.64
CA LYS A 285 -0.51 28.14 0.12
C LYS A 285 -0.17 26.66 -0.08
N TYR A 286 0.26 26.24 -1.27
CA TYR A 286 0.59 24.84 -1.56
C TYR A 286 1.90 24.43 -0.91
N ILE A 287 2.94 25.26 -1.04
CA ILE A 287 4.23 25.07 -0.35
C ILE A 287 4.03 25.05 1.16
N SER A 288 3.19 25.97 1.68
CA SER A 288 2.84 26.00 3.11
C SER A 288 2.10 24.74 3.55
N SER A 289 1.06 24.31 2.84
CA SER A 289 0.31 23.08 3.15
C SER A 289 1.21 21.85 3.10
N PHE A 290 2.08 21.77 2.10
CA PHE A 290 3.08 20.72 1.97
C PHE A 290 3.96 20.68 3.22
N TYR A 291 4.62 21.78 3.60
CA TYR A 291 5.45 21.80 4.81
C TYR A 291 4.68 21.49 6.09
N ILE A 292 3.45 21.99 6.26
CA ILE A 292 2.64 21.73 7.45
C ILE A 292 2.38 20.23 7.63
N ASN A 293 1.98 19.56 6.56
CA ASN A 293 1.61 18.14 6.60
C ASN A 293 2.84 17.24 6.56
N TYR A 294 3.92 17.69 5.93
CA TYR A 294 5.17 16.96 5.77
C TYR A 294 6.05 17.00 7.03
N ILE A 295 6.28 18.17 7.60
CA ILE A 295 7.18 18.36 8.75
C ILE A 295 6.60 17.72 10.01
N SER A 296 5.28 17.75 10.18
CA SER A 296 4.61 17.13 11.31
C SER A 296 4.81 15.61 11.37
N SER A 297 5.08 14.95 10.24
CA SER A 297 5.09 13.48 10.13
C SER A 297 6.42 12.89 9.60
N SER A 298 7.43 13.73 9.31
CA SER A 298 8.68 13.30 8.63
C SER A 298 9.97 13.49 9.45
N THR A 299 11.07 12.86 9.00
CA THR A 299 12.40 13.09 9.56
C THR A 299 13.00 14.42 9.10
N VAL A 300 13.97 14.98 9.84
CA VAL A 300 14.62 16.25 9.45
C VAL A 300 15.45 16.14 8.19
N GLU A 301 15.98 14.97 7.87
CA GLU A 301 16.65 14.74 6.60
C GLU A 301 15.70 15.01 5.43
N TYR A 302 14.49 14.49 5.52
CA TYR A 302 13.43 14.69 4.54
C TYR A 302 12.98 16.14 4.44
N ILE A 303 12.95 16.87 5.55
CA ILE A 303 12.61 18.31 5.59
C ILE A 303 13.70 19.14 4.90
N LYS A 304 14.98 18.84 5.19
CA LYS A 304 16.12 19.48 4.52
C LYS A 304 16.16 19.18 3.03
N ARG A 305 15.78 17.97 2.61
CA ARG A 305 15.63 17.61 1.19
C ARG A 305 14.54 18.44 0.53
N ALA A 306 13.36 18.50 1.13
CA ALA A 306 12.27 19.37 0.66
C ALA A 306 12.69 20.84 0.53
N GLU A 307 13.42 21.38 1.51
CA GLU A 307 13.94 22.75 1.48
C GLU A 307 14.92 22.99 0.32
N LYS A 308 15.84 22.05 0.07
CA LYS A 308 16.76 22.13 -1.07
C LYS A 308 16.03 22.17 -2.42
N ILE A 309 14.94 21.41 -2.55
CA ILE A 309 14.12 21.34 -3.76
C ILE A 309 13.30 22.61 -3.93
N LEU A 310 12.57 23.01 -2.89
CA LEU A 310 11.60 24.11 -2.95
C LEU A 310 12.27 25.48 -2.85
N LYS A 311 13.52 25.56 -2.36
CA LYS A 311 14.26 26.81 -2.08
C LYS A 311 13.52 27.81 -1.18
N VAL A 312 12.49 27.35 -0.47
CA VAL A 312 11.76 28.13 0.52
C VAL A 312 12.11 27.59 1.91
N PRO A 313 12.62 28.42 2.82
CA PRO A 313 13.06 27.95 4.13
C PRO A 313 11.86 27.50 4.97
N TYR A 314 11.95 26.28 5.50
CA TYR A 314 10.87 25.71 6.31
C TYR A 314 10.66 26.45 7.63
N SER A 315 11.68 27.17 8.11
CA SER A 315 11.64 28.00 9.32
C SER A 315 10.45 28.96 9.35
N ARG A 316 10.03 29.48 8.19
CA ARG A 316 8.86 30.35 8.04
C ARG A 316 7.53 29.69 8.43
N TYR A 317 7.47 28.37 8.45
CA TYR A 317 6.26 27.60 8.73
C TYR A 317 6.33 26.85 10.08
N MET A 318 7.50 26.83 10.73
CA MET A 318 7.75 26.04 11.93
C MET A 318 6.77 26.33 13.05
N GLN A 319 6.47 27.60 13.33
CA GLN A 319 5.53 27.94 14.40
C GLN A 319 4.14 27.35 14.15
N LYS A 320 3.65 27.39 12.92
CA LYS A 320 2.33 26.85 12.57
C LYS A 320 2.28 25.33 12.71
N ILE A 321 3.39 24.65 12.42
CA ILE A 321 3.52 23.21 12.63
C ILE A 321 3.53 22.89 14.13
N TYR A 322 4.33 23.62 14.89
CA TYR A 322 4.35 23.50 16.33
C TYR A 322 2.95 23.71 16.93
N ASP A 323 2.23 24.75 16.52
CA ASP A 323 0.86 25.00 16.99
C ASP A 323 -0.08 23.82 16.66
N THR A 324 0.07 23.24 15.46
CA THR A 324 -0.76 22.08 15.04
C THR A 324 -0.48 20.85 15.90
N LEU A 325 0.79 20.55 16.16
CA LEU A 325 1.21 19.43 17.01
C LEU A 325 0.83 19.63 18.48
N LEU A 326 0.85 20.87 18.96
CA LEU A 326 0.38 21.22 20.30
C LEU A 326 -1.14 21.00 20.41
N ILE A 327 -1.93 21.47 19.44
CA ILE A 327 -3.39 21.30 19.40
C ILE A 327 -3.79 19.82 19.34
N SER A 328 -3.00 18.97 18.69
CA SER A 328 -3.23 17.52 18.66
C SER A 328 -2.69 16.78 19.90
N GLY A 329 -1.89 17.45 20.74
CA GLY A 329 -1.27 16.88 21.92
C GLY A 329 -0.08 15.95 21.62
N ASN A 330 0.54 16.08 20.44
CA ASN A 330 1.66 15.21 20.05
C ASN A 330 3.02 15.77 20.53
N ILE A 331 3.25 15.70 21.84
CA ILE A 331 4.46 16.24 22.49
C ILE A 331 5.73 15.49 22.07
N GLN A 332 5.63 14.20 21.75
CA GLN A 332 6.78 13.43 21.27
C GLN A 332 7.28 13.96 19.91
N GLU A 333 6.37 14.21 18.96
CA GLU A 333 6.73 14.79 17.67
C GLU A 333 7.26 16.22 17.80
N LEU A 334 6.68 17.04 18.71
CA LEU A 334 7.21 18.36 19.04
C LEU A 334 8.68 18.28 19.48
N ASN A 335 8.99 17.40 20.44
CA ASN A 335 10.34 17.20 20.95
C ASN A 335 11.31 16.71 19.87
N ILE A 336 10.87 15.74 19.06
CA ILE A 336 11.65 15.24 17.93
C ILE A 336 11.96 16.39 16.96
N LEU A 337 10.96 17.21 16.62
CA LEU A 337 11.11 18.31 15.69
C LEU A 337 12.02 19.41 16.25
N ARG A 338 11.86 19.79 17.52
CA ARG A 338 12.74 20.73 18.24
C ARG A 338 14.18 20.24 18.26
N ASN A 339 14.38 18.98 18.68
CA ASN A 339 15.72 18.40 18.81
C ASN A 339 16.45 18.32 17.47
N LYS A 340 15.72 18.03 16.38
CA LYS A 340 16.30 17.88 15.07
C LYS A 340 16.52 19.22 14.33
N THR A 341 15.60 20.19 14.47
CA THR A 341 15.69 21.49 13.78
C THR A 341 16.48 22.54 14.57
N LYS A 342 16.64 22.36 15.88
CA LYS A 342 17.23 23.33 16.81
C LYS A 342 16.48 24.67 16.84
N ILE A 343 15.21 24.69 16.43
CA ILE A 343 14.32 25.84 16.48
C ILE A 343 13.35 25.62 17.63
N ASP A 344 13.34 26.53 18.60
CA ASP A 344 12.41 26.43 19.73
C ASP A 344 11.02 26.97 19.36
N PRO A 345 9.93 26.31 19.81
CA PRO A 345 8.58 26.80 19.61
C PRO A 345 8.31 28.05 20.47
N GLN A 346 7.57 29.01 19.92
CA GLN A 346 7.08 30.19 20.64
C GLN A 346 5.56 30.14 20.75
N PHE A 347 5.07 29.35 21.70
CA PHE A 347 3.63 29.20 21.90
C PHE A 347 3.02 30.42 22.58
N LYS A 348 1.92 30.92 22.01
CA LYS A 348 1.06 31.87 22.71
C LYS A 348 0.22 31.12 23.73
N GLU A 349 0.05 31.70 24.91
CA GLU A 349 -0.79 31.13 25.96
C GLU A 349 -2.21 30.84 25.49
N GLU A 350 -2.81 31.72 24.68
CA GLU A 350 -4.12 31.50 24.06
C GLU A 350 -4.19 30.17 23.27
N THR A 351 -3.14 29.82 22.53
CA THR A 351 -3.05 28.57 21.77
C THR A 351 -2.93 27.37 22.71
N ILE A 352 -2.18 27.50 23.80
CA ILE A 352 -2.04 26.46 24.83
C ILE A 352 -3.40 26.20 25.50
N GLN A 353 -4.10 27.25 25.94
CA GLN A 353 -5.41 27.13 26.58
C GLN A 353 -6.47 26.53 25.64
N LYS A 354 -6.47 26.91 24.35
CA LYS A 354 -7.31 26.27 23.33
C LYS A 354 -7.01 24.78 23.18
N SER A 355 -5.74 24.40 23.23
CA SER A 355 -5.29 23.01 23.11
C SER A 355 -5.77 22.17 24.30
N TYR A 356 -5.61 22.66 25.53
CA TYR A 356 -6.15 22.01 26.73
C TYR A 356 -7.65 21.75 26.62
N ASN A 357 -8.44 22.79 26.36
CA ASN A 357 -9.90 22.67 26.26
C ASN A 357 -10.33 21.72 25.13
N GLY A 358 -9.62 21.74 24.00
CA GLY A 358 -9.86 20.83 22.88
C GLY A 358 -9.59 19.36 23.22
N LEU A 359 -8.48 19.06 23.90
CA LEU A 359 -8.09 17.70 24.29
C LEU A 359 -8.94 17.15 25.42
N VAL A 360 -9.20 17.97 26.45
CA VAL A 360 -10.06 17.61 27.59
C VAL A 360 -11.48 17.30 27.11
N SER A 361 -12.08 18.15 26.26
CA SER A 361 -13.41 17.89 25.65
C SER A 361 -13.45 16.60 24.81
N LYS A 362 -12.30 16.18 24.27
CA LYS A 362 -12.15 14.91 23.54
C LYS A 362 -11.91 13.71 24.45
N GLY A 363 -11.60 13.90 25.73
CA GLY A 363 -11.26 12.83 26.68
C GLY A 363 -9.81 12.34 26.55
N PHE A 364 -8.91 13.18 26.01
CA PHE A 364 -7.48 12.90 25.89
C PHE A 364 -6.72 13.62 27.01
N MET A 365 -6.95 13.21 28.26
CA MET A 365 -6.36 13.89 29.41
C MET A 365 -4.85 13.67 29.51
N GLU A 366 -4.36 12.49 29.15
CA GLU A 366 -2.90 12.21 29.10
C GLU A 366 -2.17 13.21 28.20
N ALA A 367 -2.72 13.49 27.01
CA ALA A 367 -2.15 14.47 26.10
C ALA A 367 -2.19 15.90 26.69
N ALA A 368 -3.25 16.25 27.42
CA ALA A 368 -3.31 17.52 28.14
C ALA A 368 -2.26 17.60 29.27
N VAL A 369 -2.05 16.52 30.03
CA VAL A 369 -0.98 16.43 31.04
C VAL A 369 0.40 16.64 30.39
N GLN A 370 0.65 15.99 29.25
CA GLN A 370 1.91 16.15 28.53
C GLN A 370 2.12 17.58 28.04
N ILE A 371 1.06 18.28 27.62
CA ILE A 371 1.16 19.72 27.31
C ILE A 371 1.60 20.50 28.53
N TYR A 372 1.01 20.26 29.70
CA TYR A 372 1.41 20.93 30.94
C TYR A 372 2.86 20.67 31.30
N LEU A 373 3.32 19.42 31.20
CA LEU A 373 4.72 19.08 31.43
C LEU A 373 5.67 19.69 30.40
N PHE A 374 5.19 20.02 29.21
CA PHE A 374 5.99 20.60 28.13
C PHE A 374 6.04 22.13 28.19
N THR A 375 4.92 22.79 28.51
CA THR A 375 4.79 24.26 28.47
C THR A 375 4.87 24.90 29.84
N GLU A 376 4.65 24.14 30.92
CA GLU A 376 4.54 24.61 32.30
C GLU A 376 3.44 25.66 32.54
N VAL A 377 2.53 25.84 31.57
CA VAL A 377 1.40 26.77 31.67
C VAL A 377 0.22 26.06 32.33
N ASP A 378 -0.28 26.60 33.43
CA ASP A 378 -1.43 26.03 34.13
C ASP A 378 -2.71 26.05 33.27
N PRO A 379 -3.50 24.97 33.28
CA PRO A 379 -4.67 24.85 32.42
C PRO A 379 -5.87 25.64 32.96
N GLU A 380 -6.43 26.51 32.12
CA GLU A 380 -7.72 27.19 32.35
C GLU A 380 -8.83 26.41 31.62
N LEU A 381 -9.42 25.44 32.32
CA LEU A 381 -10.40 24.53 31.74
C LEU A 381 -11.82 25.10 31.86
N LYS A 382 -12.53 25.14 30.72
CA LYS A 382 -13.94 25.53 30.68
C LYS A 382 -14.82 24.38 31.13
N GLN A 383 -15.86 24.68 31.91
CA GLN A 383 -16.86 23.72 32.39
C GLN A 383 -17.32 22.73 31.31
N ASP A 384 -17.74 23.23 30.14
CA ASP A 384 -18.22 22.39 29.03
C ASP A 384 -17.19 21.36 28.56
N ALA A 385 -15.92 21.74 28.53
CA ALA A 385 -14.83 20.84 28.14
C ALA A 385 -14.63 19.76 29.20
N VAL A 386 -14.58 20.14 30.48
CA VAL A 386 -14.44 19.22 31.62
C VAL A 386 -15.59 18.23 31.65
N VAL A 387 -16.84 18.70 31.54
CA VAL A 387 -18.03 17.85 31.57
C VAL A 387 -18.01 16.79 30.46
N LYS A 388 -17.70 17.21 29.22
CA LYS A 388 -17.59 16.28 28.08
C LYS A 388 -16.43 15.30 28.26
N GLY A 389 -15.30 15.78 28.76
CA GLY A 389 -14.10 14.99 29.02
C GLY A 389 -14.32 13.90 30.05
N CYS A 390 -14.84 14.26 31.23
CA CYS A 390 -15.12 13.31 32.31
C CYS A 390 -16.10 12.21 31.88
N LYS A 391 -17.17 12.55 31.15
CA LYS A 391 -18.11 11.55 30.61
C LYS A 391 -17.44 10.56 29.66
N LYS A 392 -16.51 11.01 28.81
CA LYS A 392 -15.75 10.11 27.92
C LYS A 392 -14.74 9.27 28.69
N LEU A 393 -14.10 9.85 29.70
CA LEU A 393 -13.14 9.15 30.55
C LEU A 393 -13.81 8.00 31.32
N LEU A 394 -14.99 8.24 31.90
CA LEU A 394 -15.79 7.21 32.56
C LEU A 394 -16.15 6.05 31.62
N LYS A 395 -16.57 6.33 30.39
CA LYS A 395 -16.83 5.29 29.37
C LYS A 395 -15.57 4.46 29.03
N ARG A 396 -14.38 5.07 29.01
CA ARG A 396 -13.12 4.37 28.73
C ARG A 396 -12.69 3.51 29.92
N MET A 397 -13.01 3.90 31.15
CA MET A 397 -12.63 3.19 32.36
C MET A 397 -13.16 1.76 32.41
N GLU A 398 -14.36 1.52 31.86
CA GLU A 398 -14.93 0.17 31.70
C GLU A 398 -14.01 -0.76 30.87
N SER A 399 -13.02 -0.21 30.17
CA SER A 399 -12.12 -0.93 29.24
C SER A 399 -10.61 -0.74 29.48
N SER A 400 -10.15 0.07 30.45
CA SER A 400 -8.71 0.38 30.60
C SER A 400 -8.26 0.80 32.00
N SER A 401 -7.07 0.32 32.42
CA SER A 401 -6.40 0.66 33.68
C SER A 401 -5.67 2.02 33.68
N VAL A 402 -5.47 2.65 32.51
CA VAL A 402 -4.70 3.92 32.37
C VAL A 402 -5.46 5.14 32.91
N ALA A 403 -6.78 5.04 33.07
CA ALA A 403 -7.65 6.18 33.41
C ALA A 403 -7.39 6.82 34.80
N GLN A 404 -6.72 6.13 35.73
CA GLN A 404 -6.57 6.62 37.12
C GLN A 404 -5.81 7.94 37.25
N GLN A 405 -4.69 8.09 36.54
CA GLN A 405 -3.91 9.33 36.57
C GLN A 405 -4.68 10.48 35.89
N GLU A 406 -5.42 10.16 34.83
CA GLU A 406 -6.30 11.10 34.13
C GLU A 406 -7.40 11.65 35.06
N PHE A 407 -8.02 10.79 35.88
CA PHE A 407 -9.02 11.22 36.87
C PHE A 407 -8.44 12.14 37.95
N LYS A 408 -7.30 11.75 38.55
CA LYS A 408 -6.66 12.57 39.60
C LYS A 408 -6.28 13.95 39.09
N TRP A 409 -5.76 14.01 37.86
CA TRP A 409 -5.36 15.28 37.27
C TRP A 409 -6.56 16.21 37.02
N ILE A 410 -7.66 15.71 36.43
CA ILE A 410 -8.83 16.56 36.17
C ILE A 410 -9.54 17.00 37.46
N MET A 411 -9.52 16.16 38.51
CA MET A 411 -10.01 16.52 39.84
C MET A 411 -9.16 17.58 40.52
N LEU A 412 -7.85 17.57 40.30
CA LEU A 412 -6.94 18.58 40.84
C LEU A 412 -7.09 19.92 40.11
N LYS A 413 -7.27 19.89 38.79
CA LYS A 413 -7.29 21.11 37.95
C LYS A 413 -8.67 21.75 37.80
N SER A 414 -9.75 21.00 38.00
CA SER A 414 -11.12 21.54 37.95
C SER A 414 -12.07 20.77 38.87
N PRO A 415 -11.82 20.77 40.20
CA PRO A 415 -12.63 20.03 41.18
C PRO A 415 -14.12 20.41 41.11
N GLU A 416 -14.42 21.70 40.94
CA GLU A 416 -15.77 22.27 40.91
C GLU A 416 -16.67 21.66 39.80
N TYR A 417 -16.07 21.19 38.70
CA TYR A 417 -16.80 20.59 37.59
C TYR A 417 -16.66 19.07 37.54
N SER A 418 -15.52 18.53 37.96
CA SER A 418 -15.21 17.10 37.83
C SER A 418 -15.71 16.25 39.00
N ILE A 419 -15.59 16.74 40.25
CA ILE A 419 -16.04 16.02 41.44
C ILE A 419 -17.53 15.66 41.36
N PRO A 420 -18.46 16.60 41.02
CA PRO A 420 -19.88 16.27 40.94
C PRO A 420 -20.18 15.18 39.91
N ILE A 421 -19.42 15.12 38.81
CA ILE A 421 -19.62 14.11 37.76
C ILE A 421 -19.24 12.73 38.27
N PHE A 422 -18.09 12.62 38.94
CA PHE A 422 -17.63 11.34 39.47
C PHE A 422 -18.49 10.87 40.64
N GLN A 423 -18.94 11.78 41.51
CA GLN A 423 -19.89 11.45 42.59
C GLN A 423 -21.22 10.94 42.03
N ASN A 424 -21.80 11.63 41.04
CA ASN A 424 -23.04 11.15 40.41
C ASN A 424 -22.87 9.78 39.75
N TYR A 425 -21.71 9.51 39.14
CA TYR A 425 -21.45 8.19 38.57
C TYR A 425 -21.32 7.10 39.63
N ILE A 426 -20.68 7.39 40.78
CA ILE A 426 -20.61 6.46 41.93
C ILE A 426 -22.01 6.17 42.45
N LYS A 427 -22.84 7.20 42.63
CA LYS A 427 -24.25 7.05 43.01
C LYS A 427 -25.01 6.14 42.03
N GLU A 428 -24.88 6.39 40.72
CA GLU A 428 -25.50 5.53 39.70
C GLU A 428 -25.02 4.07 39.76
N LEU A 429 -23.75 3.82 40.09
CA LEU A 429 -23.24 2.47 40.27
C LEU A 429 -23.90 1.80 41.48
N ILE A 430 -24.06 2.51 42.59
CA ILE A 430 -24.72 1.99 43.79
C ILE A 430 -26.21 1.70 43.52
N GLU A 431 -26.92 2.62 42.86
CA GLU A 431 -28.32 2.44 42.47
C GLU A 431 -28.54 1.24 41.53
N LYS A 432 -27.54 0.91 40.71
CA LYS A 432 -27.55 -0.25 39.79
C LYS A 432 -26.97 -1.52 40.44
N ASP A 433 -26.73 -1.51 41.75
CA ASP A 433 -26.15 -2.63 42.52
C ASP A 433 -24.77 -3.08 42.04
N LYS A 434 -24.00 -2.16 41.42
CA LYS A 434 -22.62 -2.36 40.96
C LYS A 434 -21.62 -1.96 42.06
N LEU A 435 -21.80 -2.48 43.26
CA LEU A 435 -21.11 -2.02 44.47
C LEU A 435 -19.58 -2.17 44.40
N ARG A 436 -19.08 -3.25 43.78
CA ARG A 436 -17.63 -3.44 43.56
C ARG A 436 -17.02 -2.37 42.66
N GLU A 437 -17.73 -1.94 41.62
CA GLU A 437 -17.27 -0.88 40.72
C GLU A 437 -17.27 0.48 41.45
N ALA A 438 -18.30 0.75 42.25
CA ALA A 438 -18.42 1.96 43.07
C ALA A 438 -17.30 2.05 44.11
N GLU A 439 -17.03 0.96 44.83
CA GLU A 439 -15.95 0.90 45.81
C GLU A 439 -14.57 1.06 45.13
N MET A 440 -14.37 0.42 43.98
CA MET A 440 -13.14 0.58 43.20
C MET A 440 -12.92 2.03 42.77
N MET A 441 -13.98 2.76 42.41
CA MET A 441 -13.92 4.19 42.10
C MET A 441 -13.51 5.01 43.33
N LEU A 442 -14.18 4.81 44.46
CA LEU A 442 -13.89 5.50 45.72
C LEU A 442 -12.47 5.25 46.23
N ASN A 443 -11.97 4.03 46.08
CA ASN A 443 -10.59 3.70 46.48
C ASN A 443 -9.53 4.32 45.55
N ARG A 444 -9.88 4.59 44.29
CA ARG A 444 -8.93 5.11 43.28
C ARG A 444 -8.91 6.64 43.23
N LEU A 445 -10.01 7.27 43.61
CA LEU A 445 -10.20 8.71 43.56
C LEU A 445 -10.13 9.30 44.97
N PRO A 446 -9.57 10.51 45.15
CA PRO A 446 -9.61 11.21 46.42
C PRO A 446 -11.01 11.81 46.66
N LEU A 447 -12.06 10.98 46.56
CA LEU A 447 -13.44 11.35 46.84
C LEU A 447 -13.84 10.80 48.19
N GLN A 448 -14.52 11.63 48.99
CA GLN A 448 -15.23 11.13 50.15
C GLN A 448 -16.63 10.69 49.72
N PRO A 449 -17.00 9.42 49.92
CA PRO A 449 -18.36 8.97 49.66
C PRO A 449 -19.33 9.70 50.58
N TYR A 450 -20.55 9.98 50.11
CA TYR A 450 -21.59 10.54 50.96
C TYR A 450 -21.97 9.54 52.06
N PRO A 451 -22.46 10.00 53.23
CA PRO A 451 -22.80 9.11 54.33
C PRO A 451 -23.76 7.98 53.94
N GLU A 452 -24.74 8.26 53.08
CA GLU A 452 -25.68 7.28 52.57
C GLU A 452 -25.05 6.22 51.65
N GLU A 453 -24.00 6.58 50.91
CA GLU A 453 -23.23 5.66 50.07
C GLU A 453 -22.30 4.78 50.93
N GLN A 454 -21.65 5.38 51.93
CA GLN A 454 -20.86 4.67 52.94
C GLN A 454 -21.70 3.62 53.67
N TYR A 455 -22.94 3.99 54.00
CA TYR A 455 -23.90 3.08 54.63
C TYR A 455 -24.17 1.85 53.76
N VAL A 456 -24.48 2.04 52.48
CA VAL A 456 -24.74 0.94 51.54
C VAL A 456 -23.52 0.02 51.43
N LEU A 457 -22.33 0.59 51.28
CA LEU A 457 -21.07 -0.18 51.19
C LEU A 457 -20.75 -0.93 52.49
N ALA A 458 -21.06 -0.36 53.66
CA ALA A 458 -20.87 -1.03 54.95
C ALA A 458 -21.84 -2.22 55.14
N CYS A 459 -23.10 -2.04 54.75
CA CYS A 459 -24.10 -3.12 54.75
C CYS A 459 -23.69 -4.30 53.86
N GLU A 460 -23.19 -4.04 52.64
CA GLU A 460 -22.73 -5.08 51.72
C GLU A 460 -21.54 -5.87 52.28
N LYS A 461 -20.65 -5.21 53.02
CA LYS A 461 -19.50 -5.84 53.68
C LYS A 461 -19.85 -6.54 54.99
N ALA A 462 -21.11 -6.48 55.42
CA ALA A 462 -21.54 -6.89 56.75
C ALA A 462 -20.76 -6.22 57.89
N ASP A 463 -20.28 -4.99 57.68
CA ASP A 463 -19.66 -4.17 58.72
C ASP A 463 -20.75 -3.44 59.51
N TRP A 464 -21.43 -4.21 60.36
CA TRP A 464 -22.64 -3.76 61.05
C TRP A 464 -22.41 -2.67 62.07
N GLU A 465 -21.21 -2.58 62.67
CA GLU A 465 -20.89 -1.52 63.62
C GLU A 465 -20.83 -0.17 62.91
N THR A 466 -20.07 -0.10 61.82
CA THR A 466 -19.99 1.09 60.96
C THR A 466 -21.36 1.44 60.37
N ALA A 467 -22.10 0.45 59.86
CA ALA A 467 -23.43 0.68 59.29
C ALA A 467 -24.42 1.25 60.32
N LYS A 468 -24.42 0.72 61.57
CA LYS A 468 -25.28 1.21 62.67
C LYS A 468 -24.95 2.64 63.06
N GLU A 469 -23.67 2.96 63.16
CA GLU A 469 -23.22 4.31 63.51
C GLU A 469 -23.65 5.33 62.45
N ILE A 470 -23.40 5.02 61.17
CA ILE A 470 -23.80 5.88 60.05
C ILE A 470 -25.33 6.02 60.00
N PHE A 471 -26.08 4.91 60.15
CA PHE A 471 -27.54 4.96 60.13
C PHE A 471 -28.13 5.78 61.26
N ARG A 472 -27.54 5.72 62.47
CA ARG A 472 -27.97 6.55 63.60
C ARG A 472 -27.84 8.04 63.29
N ASN A 473 -26.77 8.43 62.62
CA ASN A 473 -26.45 9.83 62.34
C ASN A 473 -27.16 10.38 61.09
N PHE A 474 -27.47 9.53 60.11
CA PHE A 474 -27.97 9.94 58.78
C PHE A 474 -29.29 9.25 58.34
N LYS A 475 -30.05 8.73 59.31
CA LYS A 475 -31.27 7.92 59.11
C LYS A 475 -32.22 8.43 58.04
N GLU A 476 -32.59 9.71 58.09
CA GLU A 476 -33.62 10.28 57.21
C GLU A 476 -33.16 10.36 55.75
N ILE A 477 -31.88 10.67 55.51
CA ILE A 477 -31.29 10.71 54.17
C ILE A 477 -31.20 9.29 53.62
N ILE A 478 -30.74 8.33 54.41
CA ILE A 478 -30.62 6.92 54.01
C ILE A 478 -32.00 6.34 53.64
N LYS A 479 -33.04 6.60 54.45
CA LYS A 479 -34.40 6.14 54.14
C LYS A 479 -34.94 6.70 52.83
N LYS A 480 -34.58 7.95 52.52
CA LYS A 480 -35.03 8.64 51.31
C LYS A 480 -34.30 8.12 50.07
N GLU A 481 -32.98 8.05 50.11
CA GLU A 481 -32.16 7.75 48.94
C GLU A 481 -31.98 6.23 48.71
N TYR A 482 -31.97 5.42 49.78
CA TYR A 482 -31.77 3.96 49.72
C TYR A 482 -32.75 3.20 50.64
N PRO A 483 -34.08 3.24 50.36
CA PRO A 483 -35.10 2.66 51.24
C PRO A 483 -34.91 1.17 51.51
N ALA A 484 -34.52 0.38 50.50
CA ALA A 484 -34.28 -1.06 50.66
C ALA A 484 -33.16 -1.36 51.68
N TYR A 485 -32.07 -0.60 51.66
CA TYR A 485 -30.96 -0.76 52.60
C TYR A 485 -31.32 -0.29 54.02
N SER A 486 -32.28 0.63 54.16
CA SER A 486 -32.74 1.10 55.47
C SER A 486 -33.49 0.03 56.28
N GLU A 487 -34.11 -0.93 55.58
CA GLU A 487 -34.84 -2.04 56.21
C GLU A 487 -33.88 -3.09 56.81
N ILE A 488 -32.67 -3.23 56.27
CA ILE A 488 -31.65 -4.20 56.70
C ILE A 488 -31.27 -4.00 58.17
N ILE A 489 -30.99 -2.77 58.60
CA ILE A 489 -30.66 -2.51 60.01
C ILE A 489 -31.84 -2.74 60.94
N THR A 490 -33.05 -2.42 60.49
CA THR A 490 -34.26 -2.66 61.29
C THR A 490 -34.47 -4.16 61.51
N TYR A 491 -34.09 -4.99 60.53
CA TYR A 491 -34.09 -6.44 60.64
C TYR A 491 -33.00 -6.96 61.58
N ILE A 492 -31.75 -6.46 61.44
CA ILE A 492 -30.62 -6.88 62.28
C ILE A 492 -30.81 -6.51 63.75
N GLN A 493 -31.35 -5.31 64.02
CA GLN A 493 -31.66 -4.88 65.40
C GLN A 493 -32.68 -5.82 66.05
N LYS A 494 -33.72 -6.24 65.32
CA LYS A 494 -34.71 -7.22 65.82
C LYS A 494 -34.13 -8.62 66.06
N GLN A 495 -33.04 -8.99 65.39
CA GLN A 495 -32.38 -10.29 65.55
C GLN A 495 -31.35 -10.31 66.69
N GLN A 496 -30.81 -9.16 67.09
CA GLN A 496 -29.85 -9.04 68.19
C GLN A 496 -30.51 -8.80 69.56
N ASP A 497 -31.80 -8.43 69.57
CA ASP A 497 -32.64 -8.35 70.77
C ASP A 497 -33.31 -9.71 71.14
N PHE A 498 -32.97 -10.78 70.41
CA PHE A 498 -33.26 -12.19 70.71
C PHE A 498 -31.98 -12.92 71.15
#